data_AF-A0A927NWW5-F1
#
_entry.id   AF-A0A927NWW5-F1
#
_cell.length_a   1.000
_cell.length_b   1.000
_cell.length_c   1.000
_cell.angle_alpha   90.00
_cell.angle_beta   90.00
_cell.angle_gamma   90.00
#
_symmetry.space_group_name_H-M   'P 1'
#
loop_
_entity.id
_entity.type
_entity.pdbx_description
1 polymer ?
#
loop_
_entity_poly.entity_id
_entity_poly.type
_entity_poly.pdbx_seq_one_letter_code
_entity_poly.pdbx_strand_id
1 'polypeptide(L)'
;MYTFSKFYDILRIYIPYRKYADGVWQQFLFIQLSIVCFKTLGASKLFELHTCFLSAEIYIIAKDCLYGRKNMRKIKGCFTLILILVILIAAGRYFLPQIGHFISFQPTSVSSNNTGILLVNAWNPLPDDFAPKELVNLYEQKRHFLLATSDIYLEREAFEAANRMFKQAEQENMNGFILTSGYRTSEKQAELYAQQQDGTAQLPGHSEHETGLAFDVTTRRDSGGFETTDQFRWLIDNCWDFGFILRYPEGAEDITGILYEPWHYRYVGVEAALLIRDNGWTLEEYIANN
;
A
#
# COMPACT_ATOMS: atom_id res chain seq x y z
N MET A 1 27.05 6.18 -12.85
CA MET A 1 27.83 7.19 -12.11
C MET A 1 27.22 8.56 -12.41
N TYR A 2 26.19 8.94 -11.66
CA TYR A 2 25.51 10.23 -11.83
C TYR A 2 26.32 11.30 -11.10
N THR A 3 26.81 12.30 -11.83
CA THR A 3 27.73 13.31 -11.32
C THR A 3 27.01 14.35 -10.46
N PHE A 4 27.62 14.66 -9.31
CA PHE A 4 27.29 15.63 -8.25
C PHE A 4 26.78 17.01 -8.73
N SER A 5 27.05 17.37 -10.00
CA SER A 5 26.72 18.65 -10.61
C SER A 5 25.21 18.89 -10.78
N LYS A 6 24.43 17.87 -11.18
CA LYS A 6 22.98 18.04 -11.42
C LYS A 6 22.15 18.24 -10.15
N PHE A 7 22.66 17.83 -8.98
CA PHE A 7 21.98 18.01 -7.71
C PHE A 7 22.01 19.47 -7.24
N TYR A 8 23.06 20.20 -7.62
CA TYR A 8 23.23 21.62 -7.30
C TYR A 8 22.31 22.52 -8.13
N ASP A 9 22.01 22.13 -9.37
CA ASP A 9 21.10 22.87 -10.24
C ASP A 9 19.63 22.77 -9.78
N ILE A 10 19.22 21.64 -9.20
CA ILE A 10 17.88 21.45 -8.63
C ILE A 10 17.67 22.35 -7.40
N LEU A 11 18.69 22.46 -6.54
CA LEU A 11 18.67 23.35 -5.36
C LEU A 11 18.56 24.84 -5.74
N ARG A 12 19.02 25.22 -6.94
CA ARG A 12 19.00 26.61 -7.43
C ARG A 12 17.64 27.03 -7.99
N ILE A 13 16.82 26.08 -8.44
CA ILE A 13 15.49 26.33 -9.03
C ILE A 13 14.42 26.57 -7.95
N TYR A 14 14.60 26.02 -6.74
CA TYR A 14 13.60 26.09 -5.67
C TYR A 14 13.74 27.24 -4.67
N ILE A 15 14.80 28.05 -4.76
CA ILE A 15 15.04 29.14 -3.79
C ILE A 15 15.09 30.49 -4.53
N PRO A 16 13.96 31.21 -4.66
CA PRO A 16 14.02 32.63 -4.92
C PRO A 16 14.54 33.34 -3.67
N TYR A 17 15.61 34.11 -3.84
CA TYR A 17 16.16 35.04 -2.86
C TYR A 17 15.07 35.99 -2.31
N ARG A 18 14.48 35.67 -1.15
CA ARG A 18 13.91 36.67 -0.25
C ARG A 18 14.09 36.27 1.21
N LYS A 19 14.50 37.26 1.99
CA LYS A 19 14.65 37.27 3.45
C LYS A 19 13.49 36.53 4.13
N TYR A 20 13.76 35.38 4.75
CA TYR A 20 12.89 34.81 5.77
C TYR A 20 13.73 34.56 7.02
N ALA A 21 13.65 35.53 7.93
CA ALA A 21 13.99 35.36 9.33
C ALA A 21 12.77 34.70 9.96
N ASP A 22 12.85 33.40 10.25
CA ASP A 22 12.20 32.72 11.38
C ASP A 22 12.48 31.22 11.30
N GLY A 23 13.21 30.69 12.29
CA GLY A 23 13.79 29.33 12.29
C GLY A 23 12.79 28.18 12.28
N VAL A 24 11.50 28.45 12.37
CA VAL A 24 10.43 27.44 12.34
C VAL A 24 10.25 26.88 10.91
N TRP A 25 10.38 27.72 9.88
CA TRP A 25 10.19 27.28 8.48
C TRP A 25 11.33 26.41 7.95
N GLN A 26 12.54 26.56 8.49
CA GLN A 26 13.68 25.70 8.13
C GLN A 26 13.48 24.27 8.62
N GLN A 27 12.88 24.09 9.80
CA GLN A 27 12.57 22.78 10.36
C GLN A 27 11.46 22.07 9.58
N PHE A 28 10.45 22.83 9.12
CA PHE A 28 9.38 22.28 8.27
C PHE A 28 9.90 21.84 6.89
N LEU A 29 10.76 22.63 6.26
CA LEU A 29 11.38 22.26 4.97
C LEU A 29 12.31 21.05 5.12
N PHE A 30 13.01 20.94 6.25
CA PHE A 30 13.87 19.80 6.58
C PHE A 30 13.07 18.51 6.73
N ILE A 31 11.96 18.53 7.48
CA ILE A 31 11.08 17.37 7.64
C ILE A 31 10.52 16.91 6.29
N GLN A 32 10.07 17.85 5.45
CA GLN A 32 9.54 17.55 4.12
C GLN A 32 10.62 16.92 3.21
N LEU A 33 11.85 17.46 3.20
CA LEU A 33 12.96 16.91 2.41
C LEU A 33 13.44 15.54 2.93
N SER A 34 13.44 15.33 4.25
CA SER A 34 13.79 14.03 4.85
C SER A 34 12.75 12.95 4.53
N ILE A 35 11.46 13.29 4.53
CA ILE A 35 10.38 12.35 4.15
C ILE A 35 10.49 11.99 2.66
N VAL A 36 10.74 12.98 1.79
CA VAL A 36 10.92 12.74 0.34
C VAL A 36 12.16 11.89 0.05
N CYS A 37 13.30 12.16 0.71
CA CYS A 37 14.51 11.37 0.56
C CYS A 37 14.36 9.94 1.10
N PHE A 38 13.59 9.74 2.18
CA PHE A 38 13.35 8.41 2.75
C PHE A 38 12.54 7.54 1.79
N LYS A 39 11.52 8.13 1.15
CA LYS A 39 10.69 7.44 0.16
C LYS A 39 11.43 7.12 -1.15
N THR A 40 12.50 7.84 -1.50
CA THR A 40 13.16 7.70 -2.82
C THR A 40 14.54 7.04 -2.80
N LEU A 41 15.29 7.07 -1.69
CA LEU A 41 16.72 6.72 -1.70
C LEU A 41 17.14 5.68 -0.65
N GLY A 42 16.24 5.25 0.25
CA GLY A 42 16.52 4.28 1.31
C GLY A 42 17.35 4.83 2.48
N ALA A 43 17.31 4.12 3.62
CA ALA A 43 17.79 4.61 4.92
C ALA A 43 19.30 4.94 4.99
N SER A 44 20.14 4.25 4.20
CA SER A 44 21.60 4.43 4.22
C SER A 44 22.05 5.78 3.66
N LYS A 45 21.36 6.31 2.64
CA LYS A 45 21.64 7.63 2.05
C LYS A 45 21.04 8.79 2.85
N LEU A 46 20.00 8.53 3.64
CA LEU A 46 19.45 9.50 4.58
C LEU A 46 20.48 9.92 5.64
N PHE A 47 21.28 8.97 6.09
CA PHE A 47 22.33 9.20 7.08
C PHE A 47 23.41 10.16 6.55
N GLU A 48 23.85 10.00 5.30
CA GLU A 48 24.80 10.92 4.67
C GLU A 48 24.24 12.34 4.52
N LEU A 49 22.95 12.45 4.15
CA LEU A 49 22.27 13.75 4.04
C LEU A 49 22.19 14.47 5.39
N HIS A 50 21.82 13.74 6.45
CA HIS A 50 21.77 14.28 7.81
C HIS A 50 23.16 14.72 8.32
N THR A 51 24.24 14.03 7.95
CA THR A 51 25.60 14.46 8.30
C THR A 51 26.03 15.76 7.59
N CYS A 52 25.61 15.96 6.33
CA CYS A 52 25.86 17.21 5.61
C CYS A 52 25.10 18.40 6.22
N PHE A 53 23.83 18.22 6.63
CA PHE A 53 23.07 19.30 7.26
C PHE A 53 23.59 19.67 8.65
N LEU A 54 23.99 18.69 9.46
CA LEU A 54 24.67 18.96 10.74
C LEU A 54 25.96 19.77 10.55
N SER A 55 26.72 19.49 9.49
CA SER A 55 27.95 20.24 9.19
C SER A 55 27.68 21.71 8.84
N ALA A 56 26.54 21.99 8.19
CA ALA A 56 26.14 23.35 7.83
C ALA A 56 25.63 24.16 9.04
N GLU A 57 24.84 23.55 9.93
CA GLU A 57 24.39 24.23 11.16
C GLU A 57 25.55 24.48 12.14
N ILE A 58 26.45 23.51 12.30
CA ILE A 58 27.68 23.67 13.09
C ILE A 58 28.54 24.80 12.53
N TYR A 59 28.64 24.92 11.20
CA TYR A 59 29.39 26.01 10.54
C TYR A 59 28.75 27.38 10.77
N ILE A 60 27.41 27.48 10.74
CA ILE A 60 26.69 28.73 11.03
C ILE A 60 26.87 29.15 12.49
N ILE A 61 26.75 28.21 13.43
CA ILE A 61 26.95 28.46 14.87
C ILE A 61 28.41 28.85 15.16
N ALA A 62 29.38 28.21 14.49
CA ALA A 62 30.80 28.55 14.60
C ALA A 62 31.10 29.94 14.03
N LYS A 63 30.48 30.32 12.91
CA LYS A 63 30.62 31.65 12.29
C LYS A 63 30.03 32.75 13.19
N ASP A 64 28.89 32.52 13.83
CA ASP A 64 28.28 33.47 14.77
C ASP A 64 29.09 33.61 16.07
N CYS A 65 29.81 32.56 16.49
CA CYS A 65 30.76 32.63 17.60
C CYS A 65 32.04 33.41 17.24
N LEU A 66 32.53 33.26 16.00
CA LEU A 66 33.77 33.90 15.53
C LEU A 66 33.60 35.39 15.19
N TYR A 67 32.40 35.83 14.76
CA TYR A 67 32.15 37.21 14.31
C TYR A 67 31.34 38.10 15.27
N GLY A 68 30.95 37.60 16.46
CA GLY A 68 30.77 38.43 17.66
C GLY A 68 29.34 38.88 18.01
N ARG A 69 28.83 38.36 19.15
CA ARG A 69 28.29 39.14 20.29
C ARG A 69 28.15 38.22 21.51
N LYS A 70 28.66 38.71 22.65
CA LYS A 70 28.76 38.01 23.94
C LYS A 70 27.40 37.50 24.44
N ASN A 71 27.25 36.19 24.60
CA ASN A 71 26.33 35.62 25.58
C ASN A 71 26.76 34.22 26.04
N MET A 72 27.68 34.15 27.01
CA MET A 72 28.30 32.88 27.43
C MET A 72 27.31 31.85 28.01
N ARG A 73 26.10 32.27 28.44
CA ARG A 73 25.04 31.32 28.86
C ARG A 73 24.47 30.52 27.69
N LYS A 74 24.30 31.12 26.51
CA LYS A 74 23.86 30.40 25.28
C LYS A 74 24.95 29.46 24.76
N ILE A 75 26.22 29.86 24.87
CA ILE A 75 27.37 29.04 24.47
C ILE A 75 27.46 27.78 25.35
N LYS A 76 27.36 27.92 26.68
CA LYS A 76 27.35 26.76 27.60
C LYS A 76 26.15 25.83 27.33
N GLY A 77 24.97 26.37 27.06
CA GLY A 77 23.79 25.58 26.68
C GLY A 77 23.96 24.82 25.35
N CYS A 78 24.59 25.44 24.35
CA CYS A 78 24.96 24.77 23.09
C CYS A 78 25.98 23.64 23.30
N PHE A 79 27.01 23.85 24.13
CA PHE A 79 27.97 22.79 24.45
C PHE A 79 27.30 21.62 25.18
N THR A 80 26.38 21.89 26.10
CA THR A 80 25.62 20.83 26.80
C THR A 80 24.70 20.08 25.82
N LEU A 81 24.01 20.78 24.90
CA LEU A 81 23.17 20.15 23.88
C LEU A 81 23.99 19.32 22.88
N ILE A 82 25.14 19.81 22.45
CA ILE A 82 26.07 19.07 21.58
C ILE A 82 26.59 17.83 22.31
N LEU A 83 26.94 17.95 23.59
CA LEU A 83 27.39 16.80 24.39
C LEU A 83 26.28 15.75 24.57
N ILE A 84 25.04 16.17 24.84
CA ILE A 84 23.88 15.27 24.92
C ILE A 84 23.64 14.60 23.56
N LEU A 85 23.70 15.34 22.46
CA LEU A 85 23.51 14.80 21.12
C LEU A 85 24.62 13.79 20.75
N VAL A 86 25.88 14.08 21.10
CA VAL A 86 27.01 13.15 20.91
C VAL A 86 26.83 11.89 21.74
N ILE A 87 26.34 12.01 22.98
CA ILE A 87 26.01 10.87 23.83
C ILE A 87 24.86 10.06 23.24
N LEU A 88 23.81 10.69 22.71
CA LEU A 88 22.68 10.02 22.07
C LEU A 88 23.09 9.33 20.76
N ILE A 89 23.99 9.93 19.96
CA ILE A 89 24.54 9.32 18.75
C ILE A 89 25.45 8.14 19.11
N ALA A 90 26.27 8.27 20.16
CA ALA A 90 27.13 7.19 20.63
C ALA A 90 26.31 6.03 21.23
N ALA A 91 25.28 6.34 22.02
CA ALA A 91 24.32 5.37 22.54
C ALA A 91 23.56 4.70 21.40
N GLY A 92 23.07 5.46 20.41
CA GLY A 92 22.47 4.92 19.18
C GLY A 92 23.43 3.99 18.44
N ARG A 93 24.69 4.39 18.22
CA ARG A 93 25.70 3.53 17.58
C ARG A 93 26.03 2.26 18.36
N TYR A 94 25.87 2.27 19.68
CA TYR A 94 26.14 1.11 20.54
C TYR A 94 24.92 0.18 20.67
N PHE A 95 23.71 0.75 20.75
CA PHE A 95 22.45 0.01 20.92
C PHE A 95 21.80 -0.41 19.59
N LEU A 96 21.89 0.39 18.51
CA LEU A 96 21.30 0.05 17.20
C LEU A 96 21.85 -1.26 16.59
N PRO A 97 23.15 -1.60 16.71
CA PRO A 97 23.66 -2.90 16.24
C PRO A 97 23.13 -4.08 17.07
N GLN A 98 22.81 -3.86 18.35
CA GLN A 98 22.25 -4.89 19.24
C GLN A 98 20.77 -5.14 18.92
N ILE A 99 20.05 -4.12 18.42
CA ILE A 99 18.68 -4.27 17.88
C ILE A 99 18.72 -4.91 16.48
N GLY A 100 19.73 -4.59 15.66
CA GLY A 100 19.94 -5.19 14.34
C GLY A 100 20.20 -6.70 14.37
N HIS A 101 20.73 -7.22 15.49
CA HIS A 101 20.87 -8.67 15.69
C HIS A 101 19.54 -9.37 16.06
N PHE A 102 18.53 -8.61 16.50
CA PHE A 102 17.18 -9.09 16.78
C PHE A 102 16.21 -8.92 15.60
N ILE A 103 16.58 -8.14 14.59
CA ILE A 103 15.80 -7.95 13.37
C ILE A 103 16.66 -8.43 12.18
N SER A 104 17.00 -9.73 12.16
CA SER A 104 17.21 -10.36 10.87
C SER A 104 15.82 -10.56 10.25
N PHE A 105 15.38 -9.61 9.45
CA PHE A 105 14.25 -9.84 8.55
C PHE A 105 14.77 -10.77 7.47
N GLN A 106 14.73 -12.08 7.75
CA GLN A 106 14.72 -13.04 6.67
C GLN A 106 13.46 -12.73 5.85
N PRO A 107 13.54 -12.61 4.51
CA PRO A 107 12.34 -12.66 3.71
C PRO A 107 11.72 -14.01 4.00
N THR A 108 10.69 -14.03 4.85
CA THR A 108 9.87 -15.22 5.03
C THR A 108 9.24 -15.44 3.68
N SER A 109 9.77 -16.41 2.94
CA SER A 109 8.99 -17.19 1.97
C SER A 109 7.60 -17.37 2.56
N VAL A 110 6.58 -16.93 1.82
CA VAL A 110 5.16 -17.00 2.15
C VAL A 110 4.93 -18.03 3.26
N SER A 111 4.75 -17.54 4.48
CA SER A 111 4.40 -18.40 5.61
C SER A 111 3.18 -19.17 5.13
N SER A 112 3.28 -20.50 5.03
CA SER A 112 2.13 -21.35 4.76
C SER A 112 1.15 -21.06 5.87
N ASN A 113 0.16 -20.21 5.60
CA ASN A 113 -0.92 -20.05 6.54
C ASN A 113 -1.62 -21.39 6.64
N ASN A 114 -1.98 -21.77 7.87
CA ASN A 114 -2.60 -23.07 8.13
C ASN A 114 -3.98 -23.18 7.44
N THR A 115 -4.51 -22.06 6.95
CA THR A 115 -5.77 -21.92 6.24
C THR A 115 -5.69 -22.31 4.76
N GLY A 116 -4.51 -22.29 4.13
CA GLY A 116 -4.37 -22.51 2.69
C GLY A 116 -4.96 -21.41 1.79
N ILE A 117 -5.31 -20.26 2.37
CA ILE A 117 -5.94 -19.12 1.65
C ILE A 117 -4.88 -18.07 1.34
N LEU A 118 -4.67 -17.72 0.08
CA LEU A 118 -3.63 -16.78 -0.30
C LEU A 118 -3.96 -15.33 0.11
N LEU A 119 -3.16 -14.72 0.98
CA LEU A 119 -3.21 -13.28 1.26
C LEU A 119 -2.27 -12.55 0.29
N VAL A 120 -2.83 -11.67 -0.54
CA VAL A 120 -2.08 -10.83 -1.48
C VAL A 120 -2.39 -9.37 -1.17
N ASN A 121 -1.34 -8.59 -0.91
CA ASN A 121 -1.43 -7.13 -0.69
C ASN A 121 -0.03 -6.50 -0.79
N ALA A 122 0.09 -5.22 -0.44
CA ALA A 122 1.34 -4.46 -0.55
C ALA A 122 2.52 -5.05 0.25
N TRP A 123 2.27 -5.84 1.29
CA TRP A 123 3.30 -6.49 2.12
C TRP A 123 3.34 -8.02 2.03
N ASN A 124 2.41 -8.62 1.27
CA ASN A 124 2.40 -10.04 0.92
C ASN A 124 2.31 -10.18 -0.61
N PRO A 125 3.44 -10.09 -1.34
CA PRO A 125 3.42 -10.33 -2.78
C PRO A 125 3.14 -11.80 -3.09
N LEU A 126 2.63 -12.02 -4.31
CA LEU A 126 2.59 -13.33 -4.94
C LEU A 126 4.00 -13.91 -5.06
N PRO A 127 4.16 -15.25 -4.95
CA PRO A 127 5.38 -15.92 -5.35
C PRO A 127 5.75 -15.60 -6.81
N ASP A 128 7.05 -15.50 -7.10
CA ASP A 128 7.56 -15.19 -8.45
C ASP A 128 7.12 -16.22 -9.51
N ASP A 129 6.87 -17.46 -9.09
CA ASP A 129 6.42 -18.57 -9.94
C ASP A 129 4.91 -18.86 -9.81
N PHE A 130 4.15 -17.96 -9.18
CA PHE A 130 2.72 -18.12 -9.01
C PHE A 130 2.01 -18.20 -10.36
N ALA A 131 1.18 -19.23 -10.51
CA ALA A 131 0.25 -19.37 -11.61
C ALA A 131 -1.11 -19.81 -11.06
N PRO A 132 -2.22 -19.17 -11.48
CA PRO A 132 -3.55 -19.63 -11.13
C PRO A 132 -3.78 -21.08 -11.57
N LYS A 133 -4.55 -21.85 -10.79
CA LYS A 133 -4.71 -23.29 -10.97
C LYS A 133 -5.41 -23.64 -12.28
N GLU A 134 -6.59 -23.06 -12.52
CA GLU A 134 -7.40 -23.33 -13.70
C GLU A 134 -8.23 -22.11 -14.09
N LEU A 135 -7.70 -21.27 -14.98
CA LEU A 135 -8.44 -20.12 -15.50
C LEU A 135 -9.46 -20.53 -16.57
N VAL A 136 -10.66 -19.95 -16.48
CA VAL A 136 -11.73 -20.12 -17.48
C VAL A 136 -12.14 -18.77 -18.05
N ASN A 137 -12.30 -18.69 -19.37
CA ASN A 137 -12.87 -17.50 -20.01
C ASN A 137 -14.38 -17.46 -19.73
N LEU A 138 -14.85 -16.43 -19.03
CA LEU A 138 -16.25 -16.27 -18.64
C LEU A 138 -17.19 -16.09 -19.84
N TYR A 139 -16.70 -15.54 -20.96
CA TYR A 139 -17.48 -15.34 -22.17
C TYR A 139 -17.94 -16.67 -22.78
N GLU A 140 -17.13 -17.72 -22.63
CA GLU A 140 -17.39 -19.06 -23.17
C GLU A 140 -18.25 -19.91 -22.23
N GLN A 141 -18.50 -19.44 -21.00
CA GLN A 141 -19.29 -20.18 -20.01
C GLN A 141 -20.76 -19.77 -20.03
N LYS A 142 -21.63 -20.72 -19.64
CA LYS A 142 -23.01 -20.40 -19.25
C LYS A 142 -23.00 -19.64 -17.93
N ARG A 143 -23.51 -18.40 -17.95
CA ARG A 143 -23.43 -17.46 -16.83
C ARG A 143 -24.77 -16.78 -16.51
N HIS A 144 -24.95 -16.39 -15.26
CA HIS A 144 -26.12 -15.66 -14.72
C HIS A 144 -25.84 -14.16 -14.49
N PHE A 145 -24.84 -13.61 -15.19
CA PHE A 145 -24.42 -12.21 -15.11
C PHE A 145 -23.89 -11.73 -16.47
N LEU A 146 -23.81 -10.41 -16.64
CA LEU A 146 -23.26 -9.78 -17.84
C LEU A 146 -21.75 -9.57 -17.72
N LEU A 147 -21.09 -9.37 -18.85
CA LEU A 147 -19.67 -9.04 -18.91
C LEU A 147 -19.46 -7.69 -19.61
N ALA A 148 -18.54 -6.89 -19.11
CA ALA A 148 -18.15 -5.64 -19.78
C ALA A 148 -17.33 -5.90 -21.06
N THR A 149 -16.53 -6.97 -21.07
CA THR A 149 -15.72 -7.40 -22.22
C THR A 149 -15.74 -8.93 -22.34
N SER A 150 -15.30 -9.48 -23.48
CA SER A 150 -15.19 -10.93 -23.69
C SER A 150 -13.91 -11.55 -23.11
N ASP A 151 -13.04 -10.73 -22.53
CA ASP A 151 -11.69 -11.11 -22.07
C ASP A 151 -11.63 -11.00 -20.53
N ILE A 152 -12.57 -11.68 -19.87
CA ILE A 152 -12.64 -11.75 -18.41
C ILE A 152 -12.52 -13.22 -18.02
N TYR A 153 -11.61 -13.49 -17.09
CA TYR A 153 -11.28 -14.82 -16.62
C TYR A 153 -11.37 -14.89 -15.11
N LEU A 154 -11.67 -16.06 -14.57
CA LEU A 154 -11.52 -16.39 -13.15
C LEU A 154 -10.96 -17.80 -13.04
N GLU A 155 -10.42 -18.17 -11.88
CA GLU A 155 -10.25 -19.58 -11.57
C GLU A 155 -11.61 -20.29 -11.61
N ARG A 156 -11.64 -21.56 -12.06
CA ARG A 156 -12.88 -22.34 -12.21
C ARG A 156 -13.73 -22.33 -10.96
N GLU A 157 -13.13 -22.54 -9.79
CA GLU A 157 -13.85 -22.59 -8.52
C GLU A 157 -14.52 -21.25 -8.19
N ALA A 158 -13.79 -20.14 -8.33
CA ALA A 158 -14.33 -18.80 -8.15
C ALA A 158 -15.44 -18.50 -9.18
N PHE A 159 -15.26 -18.88 -10.45
CA PHE A 159 -16.31 -18.74 -11.46
C PHE A 159 -17.58 -19.51 -11.08
N GLU A 160 -17.46 -20.78 -10.71
CA GLU A 160 -18.61 -21.61 -10.36
C GLU A 160 -19.34 -21.07 -9.13
N ALA A 161 -18.59 -20.59 -8.13
CA ALA A 161 -19.15 -19.91 -6.96
C ALA A 161 -19.89 -18.62 -7.35
N ALA A 162 -19.27 -17.74 -8.16
CA ALA A 162 -19.90 -16.51 -8.63
C ALA A 162 -21.17 -16.81 -9.44
N ASN A 163 -21.14 -17.85 -10.28
CA ASN A 163 -22.28 -18.23 -11.09
C ASN A 163 -23.44 -18.76 -10.23
N ARG A 164 -23.17 -19.49 -9.14
CA ARG A 164 -24.20 -19.89 -8.16
C ARG A 164 -24.77 -18.67 -7.43
N MET A 165 -23.90 -17.74 -7.01
CA MET A 165 -24.30 -16.51 -6.34
C MET A 165 -25.23 -15.66 -7.19
N PHE A 166 -24.85 -15.35 -8.43
CA PHE A 166 -25.68 -14.54 -9.33
C PHE A 166 -26.94 -15.26 -9.81
N LYS A 167 -26.93 -16.60 -9.86
CA LYS A 167 -28.16 -17.38 -10.08
C LYS A 167 -29.15 -17.23 -8.91
N GLN A 168 -28.68 -17.25 -7.67
CA GLN A 168 -29.52 -17.00 -6.51
C GLN A 168 -30.09 -15.58 -6.55
N ALA A 169 -29.24 -14.59 -6.88
CA ALA A 169 -29.67 -13.21 -7.06
C ALA A 169 -30.79 -13.08 -8.11
N GLU A 170 -30.62 -13.72 -9.29
CA GLU A 170 -31.63 -13.75 -10.35
C GLU A 170 -32.96 -14.34 -9.86
N GLN A 171 -32.93 -15.42 -9.07
CA GLN A 171 -34.13 -16.04 -8.49
C GLN A 171 -34.86 -15.12 -7.49
N GLU A 172 -34.15 -14.19 -6.88
CA GLU A 172 -34.67 -13.17 -5.97
C GLU A 172 -34.99 -11.85 -6.69
N ASN A 173 -34.99 -11.85 -8.02
CA ASN A 173 -35.19 -10.69 -8.89
C ASN A 173 -34.09 -9.61 -8.79
N MET A 174 -32.93 -9.96 -8.22
CA MET A 174 -31.72 -9.12 -8.23
C MET A 174 -30.92 -9.39 -9.49
N ASN A 175 -31.21 -8.62 -10.52
CA ASN A 175 -30.64 -8.78 -11.87
C ASN A 175 -29.72 -7.62 -12.26
N GLY A 176 -29.00 -7.78 -13.37
CA GLY A 176 -28.24 -6.70 -14.02
C GLY A 176 -26.82 -6.52 -13.53
N PHE A 177 -26.25 -7.49 -12.82
CA PHE A 177 -24.83 -7.52 -12.49
C PHE A 177 -23.97 -7.61 -13.75
N ILE A 178 -22.91 -6.81 -13.80
CA ILE A 178 -21.93 -6.73 -14.88
C ILE A 178 -20.55 -6.92 -14.25
N LEU A 179 -19.87 -8.02 -14.56
CA LEU A 179 -18.45 -8.16 -14.21
C LEU A 179 -17.61 -7.30 -15.17
N THR A 180 -16.81 -6.40 -14.61
CA THR A 180 -15.97 -5.46 -15.35
C THR A 180 -14.53 -5.92 -15.46
N SER A 181 -14.06 -6.69 -14.49
CA SER A 181 -12.71 -7.24 -14.48
C SER A 181 -12.66 -8.57 -13.72
N GLY A 182 -11.60 -9.34 -13.94
CA GLY A 182 -11.34 -10.63 -13.29
C GLY A 182 -9.82 -10.84 -13.21
N TYR A 183 -9.31 -11.99 -13.64
CA TYR A 183 -7.88 -12.25 -13.71
C TYR A 183 -7.13 -11.20 -14.55
N ARG A 184 -5.95 -10.81 -14.07
CA ARG A 184 -5.03 -9.90 -14.74
C ARG A 184 -3.64 -10.48 -14.68
N THR A 185 -2.92 -10.51 -15.80
CA THR A 185 -1.52 -10.93 -15.79
C THR A 185 -0.65 -9.87 -15.12
N SER A 186 0.54 -10.26 -14.67
CA SER A 186 1.50 -9.34 -14.07
C SER A 186 1.94 -8.24 -15.04
N GLU A 187 2.05 -8.54 -16.34
CA GLU A 187 2.36 -7.55 -17.37
C GLU A 187 1.24 -6.51 -17.49
N LYS A 188 -0.02 -6.94 -17.50
CA LYS A 188 -1.17 -6.03 -17.55
C LYS A 188 -1.27 -5.21 -16.26
N GLN A 189 -0.91 -5.78 -15.11
CA GLN A 189 -0.81 -5.02 -13.86
C GLN A 189 0.31 -3.96 -13.94
N ALA A 190 1.45 -4.28 -14.56
CA ALA A 190 2.56 -3.33 -14.74
C ALA A 190 2.17 -2.17 -15.66
N GLU A 191 1.44 -2.44 -16.73
CA GLU A 191 0.89 -1.41 -17.61
C GLU A 191 -0.08 -0.48 -16.86
N LEU A 192 -1.01 -1.04 -16.09
CA LEU A 192 -1.95 -0.24 -15.28
C LEU A 192 -1.23 0.61 -14.23
N TYR A 193 -0.27 0.01 -13.52
CA TYR A 193 0.55 0.71 -12.53
C TYR A 193 1.31 1.89 -13.15
N ALA A 194 1.88 1.71 -14.35
CA ALA A 194 2.58 2.78 -15.05
C ALA A 194 1.63 3.91 -15.54
N GLN A 195 0.37 3.60 -15.81
CA GLN A 195 -0.63 4.55 -16.29
C GLN A 195 -1.30 5.35 -15.15
N GLN A 196 -1.55 4.73 -14.00
CA GLN A 196 -2.16 5.37 -12.84
C GLN A 196 -1.13 6.09 -11.96
N GLN A 197 -0.85 7.34 -12.32
CA GLN A 197 0.12 8.18 -11.62
C GLN A 197 -0.37 8.71 -10.25
N ASP A 198 -1.64 8.49 -9.92
CA ASP A 198 -2.22 8.84 -8.62
C ASP A 198 -1.85 7.83 -7.50
N GLY A 199 -1.20 6.72 -7.87
CA GLY A 199 -0.75 5.70 -6.93
C GLY A 199 -1.88 4.78 -6.43
N THR A 200 -3.03 4.77 -7.11
CA THR A 200 -4.16 3.89 -6.76
C THR A 200 -3.98 2.46 -7.28
N ALA A 201 -3.19 2.26 -8.34
CA ALA A 201 -2.83 0.94 -8.82
C ALA A 201 -1.84 0.24 -7.88
N GLN A 202 -2.08 -1.05 -7.65
CA GLN A 202 -1.15 -1.93 -6.93
C GLN A 202 0.05 -2.30 -7.81
N LEU A 203 1.20 -2.59 -7.19
CA LEU A 203 2.39 -3.07 -7.90
C LEU A 203 2.13 -4.44 -8.55
N PRO A 204 2.81 -4.80 -9.65
CA PRO A 204 2.80 -6.16 -10.18
C PRO A 204 3.24 -7.17 -9.13
N GLY A 205 2.55 -8.29 -9.01
CA GLY A 205 2.71 -9.28 -7.96
C GLY A 205 1.99 -8.94 -6.66
N HIS A 206 1.38 -7.75 -6.53
CA HIS A 206 0.67 -7.34 -5.32
C HIS A 206 -0.84 -7.23 -5.51
N SER A 207 -1.36 -7.43 -6.73
CA SER A 207 -2.78 -7.28 -7.04
C SER A 207 -3.54 -8.59 -6.86
N GLU A 208 -4.68 -8.55 -6.16
CA GLU A 208 -5.54 -9.73 -6.04
C GLU A 208 -6.09 -10.22 -7.37
N HIS A 209 -6.20 -9.36 -8.39
CA HIS A 209 -6.59 -9.79 -9.73
C HIS A 209 -5.58 -10.78 -10.34
N GLU A 210 -4.31 -10.74 -9.94
CA GLU A 210 -3.32 -11.71 -10.41
C GLU A 210 -3.57 -13.13 -9.86
N THR A 211 -4.42 -13.28 -8.84
CA THR A 211 -4.79 -14.61 -8.31
C THR A 211 -5.82 -15.34 -9.16
N GLY A 212 -6.62 -14.62 -9.96
CA GLY A 212 -7.81 -15.16 -10.60
C GLY A 212 -8.98 -15.46 -9.65
N LEU A 213 -8.86 -15.11 -8.37
CA LEU A 213 -9.88 -15.29 -7.34
C LEU A 213 -10.69 -14.03 -7.04
N ALA A 214 -10.32 -12.90 -7.65
CA ALA A 214 -10.99 -11.61 -7.48
C ALA A 214 -11.69 -11.15 -8.75
N PHE A 215 -12.84 -10.46 -8.59
CA PHE A 215 -13.54 -9.79 -9.68
C PHE A 215 -14.03 -8.41 -9.26
N ASP A 216 -14.20 -7.53 -10.23
CA ASP A 216 -14.92 -6.27 -10.06
C ASP A 216 -16.32 -6.37 -10.68
N VAL A 217 -17.32 -5.80 -10.00
CA VAL A 217 -18.72 -5.82 -10.43
C VAL A 217 -19.40 -4.47 -10.33
N THR A 218 -20.36 -4.23 -11.22
CA THR A 218 -21.25 -3.05 -11.22
C THR A 218 -22.64 -3.44 -11.72
N THR A 219 -23.59 -2.49 -11.72
CA THR A 219 -24.90 -2.61 -12.37
C THR A 219 -25.08 -1.66 -13.55
N ARG A 220 -24.12 -0.77 -13.78
CA ARG A 220 -24.18 0.25 -14.83
C ARG A 220 -22.84 0.33 -15.56
N ARG A 221 -22.86 0.84 -16.78
CA ARG A 221 -21.65 0.98 -17.60
C ARG A 221 -20.85 2.24 -17.27
N ASP A 222 -21.40 3.18 -16.50
CA ASP A 222 -20.70 4.34 -15.97
C ASP A 222 -20.05 4.02 -14.61
N SER A 223 -18.99 4.77 -14.30
CA SER A 223 -18.26 4.62 -13.03
C SER A 223 -18.99 5.36 -11.92
N GLY A 224 -19.30 4.66 -10.82
CA GLY A 224 -19.76 5.23 -9.56
C GLY A 224 -21.18 4.83 -9.15
N GLY A 225 -21.43 4.90 -7.84
CA GLY A 225 -22.75 4.69 -7.25
C GLY A 225 -23.19 3.24 -7.13
N PHE A 226 -22.30 2.26 -7.38
CA PHE A 226 -22.63 0.85 -7.19
C PHE A 226 -23.07 0.58 -5.75
N GLU A 227 -22.42 1.20 -4.74
CA GLU A 227 -22.76 1.05 -3.33
C GLU A 227 -24.19 1.51 -2.96
N THR A 228 -24.81 2.33 -3.81
CA THR A 228 -26.17 2.86 -3.58
C THR A 228 -27.28 1.92 -4.08
N THR A 229 -26.92 0.88 -4.82
CA THR A 229 -27.85 -0.02 -5.53
C THR A 229 -28.38 -1.13 -4.62
N ASP A 230 -29.57 -1.65 -4.95
CA ASP A 230 -30.14 -2.81 -4.25
C ASP A 230 -29.30 -4.07 -4.50
N GLN A 231 -28.67 -4.17 -5.66
CA GLN A 231 -27.73 -5.23 -6.02
C GLN A 231 -26.50 -5.25 -5.10
N PHE A 232 -25.93 -4.08 -4.79
CA PHE A 232 -24.83 -4.02 -3.84
C PHE A 232 -25.28 -4.45 -2.45
N ARG A 233 -26.41 -3.94 -1.94
CA ARG A 233 -26.97 -4.39 -0.65
C ARG A 233 -27.14 -5.91 -0.60
N TRP A 234 -27.69 -6.48 -1.67
CA TRP A 234 -27.85 -7.92 -1.81
C TRP A 234 -26.50 -8.66 -1.74
N LEU A 235 -25.45 -8.17 -2.41
CA LEU A 235 -24.13 -8.79 -2.31
C LEU A 235 -23.56 -8.71 -0.90
N ILE A 236 -23.69 -7.57 -0.20
CA ILE A 236 -23.20 -7.45 1.18
C ILE A 236 -23.87 -8.46 2.10
N ASP A 237 -25.16 -8.71 1.90
CA ASP A 237 -25.93 -9.65 2.72
C ASP A 237 -25.63 -11.13 2.36
N ASN A 238 -25.32 -11.44 1.10
CA ASN A 238 -25.34 -12.82 0.59
C ASN A 238 -23.99 -13.35 0.07
N CYS A 239 -23.01 -12.51 -0.26
CA CYS A 239 -21.80 -12.96 -0.97
C CYS A 239 -20.99 -14.02 -0.18
N TRP A 240 -21.05 -13.94 1.15
CA TRP A 240 -20.37 -14.83 2.09
C TRP A 240 -20.83 -16.28 1.96
N ASP A 241 -22.12 -16.51 1.71
CA ASP A 241 -22.71 -17.85 1.55
C ASP A 241 -22.18 -18.58 0.31
N PHE A 242 -21.56 -17.84 -0.61
CA PHE A 242 -20.93 -18.36 -1.83
C PHE A 242 -19.41 -18.32 -1.77
N GLY A 243 -18.83 -17.91 -0.63
CA GLY A 243 -17.38 -17.89 -0.43
C GLY A 243 -16.69 -16.62 -0.91
N PHE A 244 -17.44 -15.53 -1.13
CA PHE A 244 -16.89 -14.22 -1.45
C PHE A 244 -16.93 -13.29 -0.25
N ILE A 245 -15.99 -12.36 -0.23
CA ILE A 245 -15.93 -11.26 0.74
C ILE A 245 -15.89 -9.93 -0.01
N LEU A 246 -16.48 -8.88 0.57
CA LEU A 246 -16.12 -7.52 0.19
C LEU A 246 -14.69 -7.28 0.68
N ARG A 247 -13.73 -7.23 -0.25
CA ARG A 247 -12.31 -7.32 0.11
C ARG A 247 -11.78 -6.09 0.83
N TYR A 248 -12.26 -4.92 0.42
CA TYR A 248 -11.83 -3.61 0.90
C TYR A 248 -13.04 -2.84 1.45
N PRO A 249 -13.49 -3.16 2.68
CA PRO A 249 -14.61 -2.47 3.32
C PRO A 249 -14.23 -1.07 3.80
N GLU A 250 -15.25 -0.21 3.98
CA GLU A 250 -15.07 1.16 4.47
C GLU A 250 -14.50 1.16 5.89
N GLY A 251 -13.51 2.03 6.15
CA GLY A 251 -12.89 2.17 7.47
C GLY A 251 -11.81 1.13 7.80
N ALA A 252 -11.49 0.24 6.86
CA ALA A 252 -10.44 -0.77 7.03
C ALA A 252 -9.14 -0.42 6.27
N GLU A 253 -9.00 0.80 5.77
CA GLU A 253 -7.88 1.23 4.92
C GLU A 253 -6.53 1.13 5.64
N ASP A 254 -6.51 1.37 6.95
CA ASP A 254 -5.32 1.22 7.80
C ASP A 254 -4.86 -0.24 7.93
N ILE A 255 -5.75 -1.20 7.64
CA ILE A 255 -5.49 -2.64 7.72
C ILE A 255 -5.20 -3.21 6.33
N THR A 256 -6.02 -2.89 5.32
CA THR A 256 -5.91 -3.45 3.97
C THR A 256 -4.90 -2.71 3.10
N GLY A 257 -4.60 -1.44 3.43
CA GLY A 257 -3.77 -0.56 2.63
C GLY A 257 -4.45 -0.06 1.35
N ILE A 258 -5.73 -0.38 1.14
CA ILE A 258 -6.52 -0.02 -0.05
C ILE A 258 -7.77 0.74 0.42
N LEU A 259 -8.13 1.81 -0.30
CA LEU A 259 -9.34 2.58 -0.03
C LEU A 259 -10.58 1.70 -0.20
N TYR A 260 -11.71 2.13 0.35
CA TYR A 260 -13.00 1.47 0.15
C TYR A 260 -13.30 1.20 -1.35
N GLU A 261 -13.53 -0.08 -1.70
CA GLU A 261 -13.88 -0.50 -3.05
C GLU A 261 -15.17 -1.34 -3.04
N PRO A 262 -16.36 -0.73 -3.18
CA PRO A 262 -17.63 -1.45 -3.14
C PRO A 262 -17.82 -2.49 -4.25
N TRP A 263 -17.01 -2.41 -5.31
CA TRP A 263 -17.07 -3.28 -6.48
C TRP A 263 -16.17 -4.51 -6.39
N HIS A 264 -15.21 -4.57 -5.46
CA HIS A 264 -14.15 -5.58 -5.47
C HIS A 264 -14.46 -6.74 -4.53
N TYR A 265 -14.64 -7.93 -5.09
CA TYR A 265 -14.98 -9.13 -4.34
C TYR A 265 -13.92 -10.21 -4.51
N ARG A 266 -13.55 -10.85 -3.41
CA ARG A 266 -12.49 -11.86 -3.33
C ARG A 266 -13.05 -13.21 -2.91
N TYR A 267 -12.78 -14.26 -3.67
CA TYR A 267 -13.09 -15.64 -3.30
C TYR A 267 -12.08 -16.18 -2.29
N VAL A 268 -12.59 -16.72 -1.19
CA VAL A 268 -11.82 -17.33 -0.09
C VAL A 268 -12.37 -18.69 0.36
N GLY A 269 -13.43 -19.18 -0.28
CA GLY A 269 -14.18 -20.35 0.15
C GLY A 269 -15.25 -20.03 1.19
N VAL A 270 -16.29 -20.86 1.27
CA VAL A 270 -17.50 -20.60 2.07
C VAL A 270 -17.18 -20.51 3.57
N GLU A 271 -16.40 -21.45 4.10
CA GLU A 271 -16.09 -21.50 5.53
C GLU A 271 -15.37 -20.23 6.00
N ALA A 272 -14.33 -19.81 5.28
CA ALA A 272 -13.59 -18.60 5.60
C ALA A 272 -14.44 -17.34 5.43
N ALA A 273 -15.23 -17.23 4.36
CA ALA A 273 -16.09 -16.08 4.15
C ALA A 273 -17.11 -15.92 5.28
N LEU A 274 -17.73 -17.00 5.74
CA LEU A 274 -18.67 -16.96 6.88
C LEU A 274 -17.98 -16.54 8.18
N LEU A 275 -16.77 -17.04 8.46
CA LEU A 275 -15.99 -16.63 9.63
C LEU A 275 -15.61 -15.14 9.57
N ILE A 276 -15.20 -14.66 8.39
CA ILE A 276 -14.88 -13.24 8.17
C ILE A 276 -16.11 -12.37 8.44
N ARG A 277 -17.28 -12.75 7.88
CA ARG A 277 -18.55 -12.06 8.11
C ARG A 277 -18.91 -12.00 9.60
N ASP A 278 -18.91 -13.15 10.27
CA ASP A 278 -19.42 -13.29 11.63
C ASP A 278 -18.56 -12.54 12.66
N ASN A 279 -17.28 -12.30 12.34
CA ASN A 279 -16.36 -11.53 13.18
C ASN A 279 -16.19 -10.07 12.72
N GLY A 280 -16.73 -9.70 11.55
CA GLY A 280 -16.52 -8.37 10.96
C GLY A 280 -15.06 -8.11 10.59
N TRP A 281 -14.34 -9.15 10.14
CA TRP A 281 -12.92 -9.08 9.83
C TRP A 281 -12.63 -8.68 8.39
N THR A 282 -11.42 -8.21 8.17
CA THR A 282 -10.73 -8.22 6.87
C THR A 282 -10.09 -9.59 6.62
N LEU A 283 -9.61 -9.83 5.38
CA LEU A 283 -8.84 -11.04 5.09
C LEU A 283 -7.53 -11.07 5.89
N GLU A 284 -6.89 -9.92 6.08
CA GLU A 284 -5.71 -9.75 6.93
C GLU A 284 -5.96 -10.22 8.37
N GLU A 285 -7.04 -9.75 8.98
CA GLU A 285 -7.41 -10.14 10.35
C GLU A 285 -7.76 -11.62 10.44
N TYR A 286 -8.46 -12.17 9.45
CA TYR A 286 -8.75 -13.60 9.41
C TYR A 286 -7.48 -14.45 9.39
N ILE A 287 -6.50 -14.10 8.55
CA ILE A 287 -5.21 -14.81 8.49
C ILE A 287 -4.39 -14.61 9.77
N ALA A 288 -4.51 -13.47 10.44
CA ALA A 288 -3.81 -13.25 11.71
C ALA A 288 -4.40 -14.05 12.88
N ASN A 289 -5.67 -14.45 12.79
CA ASN A 289 -6.40 -15.16 13.86
C ASN A 289 -6.55 -16.68 13.64
N ASN A 290 -6.08 -17.24 12.51
CA ASN A 290 -6.24 -18.66 12.15
C ASN A 290 -4.95 -19.23 11.50
#